data_AF-A0A960UT25-F1
#
_entry.id   AF-A0A960UT25-F1
#
_cell.length_a   1.000
_cell.length_b   1.000
_cell.length_c   1.000
_cell.angle_alpha   90.00
_cell.angle_beta   90.00
_cell.angle_gamma   90.00
#
_symmetry.space_group_name_H-M   'P 1'
#
loop_
_entity.id
_entity.type
_entity.pdbx_description
1 polymer ?
#
loop_
_entity_poly.entity_id
_entity_poly.type
_entity_poly.pdbx_seq_one_letter_code
_entity_poly.pdbx_strand_id
1 'polypeptide(L)' 'MAKRTKLTRTMTEAQFDNGYWFATEIKAFAKELGIPNSSRLRKDELENLIRHFIKTGKIRKSQRKNVVKTGIRDL' A
#
# COMPACT_ATOMS: atom_id res chain seq x y z
N MET A 1 16.79 17.26 -16.22
CA MET A 1 15.64 16.35 -15.95
C MET A 1 15.63 16.06 -14.46
N ALA A 2 14.58 16.48 -13.74
CA ALA A 2 14.46 16.16 -12.31
C ALA A 2 14.48 14.63 -12.14
N LYS A 3 15.44 14.11 -11.36
CA LYS A 3 15.46 12.69 -10.97
C LYS A 3 14.20 12.46 -10.15
N ARG A 4 13.21 11.79 -10.73
CA ARG A 4 12.07 11.26 -9.96
C ARG A 4 12.67 10.30 -8.95
N THR A 5 12.53 10.59 -7.65
CA THR A 5 12.88 9.67 -6.58
C THR A 5 12.12 8.38 -6.83
N LYS A 6 12.83 7.28 -7.07
CA LYS A 6 12.21 5.97 -7.25
C LYS A 6 11.83 5.44 -5.87
N LEU A 7 10.66 4.82 -5.73
CA LEU A 7 10.34 4.07 -4.51
C LEU A 7 11.38 2.96 -4.32
N THR A 8 12.07 2.98 -3.18
CA THR A 8 13.09 1.98 -2.82
C THR A 8 12.74 1.35 -1.48
N ARG A 9 13.20 0.11 -1.29
CA ARG A 9 13.02 -0.63 -0.02
C ARG A 9 13.78 -0.03 1.16
N THR A 10 14.79 0.80 0.89
CA THR A 10 15.63 1.46 1.90
C THR A 10 15.19 2.90 2.19
N MET A 11 14.08 3.34 1.60
CA MET A 11 13.50 4.66 1.86
C MET A 11 12.97 4.76 3.30
N THR A 12 13.06 5.96 3.90
CA THR A 12 12.50 6.23 5.23
C THR A 12 11.02 6.63 5.16
N GLU A 13 10.30 6.48 6.29
CA GLU A 13 8.88 6.87 6.38
C GLU A 13 8.67 8.34 6.00
N ALA A 14 9.57 9.23 6.44
CA ALA A 14 9.51 10.65 6.11
C ALA A 14 9.70 10.92 4.61
N GLN A 15 10.57 10.18 3.92
CA GLN A 15 10.73 10.31 2.47
C GLN A 15 9.52 9.79 1.71
N PHE A 16 8.86 8.75 2.24
CA PHE A 16 7.60 8.25 1.68
C PHE A 16 6.48 9.27 1.86
N ASP A 17 6.31 9.83 3.05
CA ASP A 17 5.20 10.75 3.38
C ASP A 17 5.32 12.10 2.68
N ASN A 18 6.54 12.63 2.59
CA ASN A 18 6.81 13.87 1.86
C ASN A 18 6.86 13.68 0.33
N GLY A 19 6.82 12.44 -0.15
CA GLY A 19 6.88 12.11 -1.57
C GLY A 19 5.49 12.13 -2.22
N TYR A 20 5.39 12.71 -3.42
CA TYR A 20 4.19 12.59 -4.24
C TYR A 20 4.27 11.33 -5.11
N TRP A 21 3.48 10.30 -4.77
CA TRP A 21 3.50 9.01 -5.46
C TRP A 21 2.22 8.77 -6.27
N PHE A 22 2.37 8.33 -7.52
CA PHE A 22 1.22 7.91 -8.30
C PHE A 22 0.68 6.56 -7.82
N ALA A 23 -0.63 6.35 -7.95
CA ALA A 23 -1.27 5.09 -7.59
C ALA A 23 -0.66 3.88 -8.32
N THR A 24 -0.18 4.07 -9.55
CA THR A 24 0.51 3.05 -10.34
C THR A 24 1.87 2.70 -9.74
N GLU A 25 2.63 3.69 -9.26
CA GLU A 25 3.92 3.48 -8.59
C GLU A 25 3.73 2.77 -7.24
N ILE A 26 2.73 3.18 -6.46
CA ILE A 26 2.37 2.54 -5.21
C ILE A 26 1.99 1.07 -5.44
N LYS A 27 1.18 0.78 -6.48
CA LYS A 27 0.80 -0.59 -6.84
C LYS A 27 1.99 -1.43 -7.30
N ALA A 28 2.87 -0.85 -8.12
CA ALA A 28 4.07 -1.52 -8.60
C ALA A 28 5.03 -1.84 -7.45
N PHE A 29 5.25 -0.87 -6.55
CA PHE A 29 6.10 -1.05 -5.38
C PHE A 29 5.50 -2.08 -4.42
N ALA A 30 4.19 -2.04 -4.16
CA ALA A 30 3.52 -3.04 -3.35
C ALA A 30 3.65 -4.46 -3.94
N LYS A 31 3.59 -4.60 -5.27
CA LYS A 31 3.84 -5.87 -5.96
C LYS A 31 5.29 -6.32 -5.78
N GLU A 32 6.26 -5.41 -5.89
CA GLU A 32 7.69 -5.69 -5.69
C GLU A 32 8.00 -6.05 -4.22
N LEU A 33 7.29 -5.46 -3.26
CA LEU A 33 7.34 -5.83 -1.85
C LEU A 33 6.69 -7.20 -1.57
N GLY A 34 5.93 -7.77 -2.50
CA GLY A 34 5.22 -9.04 -2.27
C GLY A 34 3.92 -8.89 -1.49
N ILE A 35 3.30 -7.70 -1.50
CA ILE A 35 1.95 -7.50 -0.95
C ILE A 35 0.95 -8.19 -1.89
N PRO A 36 0.25 -9.25 -1.45
CA PRO A 36 -0.75 -9.91 -2.27
C PRO A 36 -1.94 -8.98 -2.50
N ASN A 37 -2.62 -9.15 -3.64
CA ASN A 37 -3.80 -8.36 -4.04
C ASN A 37 -3.56 -6.85 -4.20
N SER A 38 -2.33 -6.41 -4.47
CA SER A 38 -2.02 -4.98 -4.68
C SER A 38 -2.86 -4.30 -5.78
N SER A 39 -3.33 -5.07 -6.77
CA SER A 39 -4.24 -4.57 -7.81
C SER A 39 -5.65 -4.26 -7.30
N ARG A 40 -6.13 -4.97 -6.26
CA ARG A 40 -7.48 -4.86 -5.67
C ARG A 40 -7.53 -3.96 -4.44
N LEU A 41 -6.39 -3.58 -3.89
CA LEU A 41 -6.26 -2.67 -2.76
C LEU A 41 -6.38 -1.21 -3.21
N ARG A 42 -7.01 -0.37 -2.39
CA ARG A 42 -7.08 1.07 -2.62
C ARG A 42 -5.73 1.72 -2.34
N LYS A 43 -5.53 2.94 -2.85
CA LYS A 43 -4.28 3.70 -2.70
C LYS A 43 -3.93 3.89 -1.22
N ASP A 44 -4.90 4.30 -0.40
CA ASP A 44 -4.73 4.51 1.04
C ASP A 44 -4.35 3.22 1.79
N GLU A 45 -4.99 2.09 1.46
CA GLU A 45 -4.62 0.78 2.02
C GLU A 45 -3.19 0.40 1.66
N LEU A 46 -2.78 0.63 0.40
CA LEU A 46 -1.43 0.34 -0.06
C LEU A 46 -0.40 1.25 0.62
N GLU A 47 -0.69 2.54 0.76
CA GLU A 47 0.17 3.49 1.47
C GLU A 47 0.38 3.05 2.92
N ASN A 48 -0.68 2.63 3.61
CA ASN A 48 -0.57 2.20 5.00
C ASN A 48 0.27 0.91 5.14
N LEU A 49 0.13 -0.04 4.20
CA LEU A 49 0.94 -1.26 4.18
C LEU A 49 2.41 -0.98 3.88
N ILE A 50 2.68 -0.07 2.94
CA ILE A 50 4.05 0.35 2.60
C ILE A 50 4.69 1.10 3.77
N ARG A 51 3.97 2.04 4.39
CA ARG A 51 4.42 2.75 5.60
C ARG A 51 4.77 1.77 6.72
N HIS A 52 3.90 0.79 6.98
CA HIS A 52 4.17 -0.26 7.95
C HIS A 52 5.40 -1.09 7.59
N PHE A 53 5.55 -1.46 6.31
CA PHE A 53 6.73 -2.19 5.84
C PHE A 53 8.02 -1.39 6.06
N ILE A 54 8.04 -0.10 5.72
CA ILE A 54 9.21 0.77 5.94
C ILE A 54 9.55 0.87 7.43
N LYS A 55 8.54 1.00 8.30
CA LYS A 55 8.72 1.11 9.74
C LYS A 55 9.20 -0.17 10.43
N THR A 56 8.72 -1.32 9.96
CA THR A 56 8.91 -2.62 10.67
C THR A 56 9.78 -3.61 9.92
N GLY A 57 10.08 -3.37 8.65
CA GLY A 57 10.71 -4.32 7.73
C GLY A 57 9.85 -5.54 7.39
N LYS A 58 8.60 -5.62 7.88
CA LYS A 58 7.73 -6.80 7.75
C LYS A 58 6.51 -6.51 6.89
N ILE A 59 6.24 -7.41 5.95
CA ILE A 59 5.05 -7.36 5.09
C ILE A 59 3.90 -7.95 5.89
N ARG A 60 2.96 -7.11 6.31
CA ARG A 60 1.71 -7.59 6.90
C ARG A 60 0.78 -8.00 5.76
N LYS A 61 0.23 -9.22 5.79
CA LYS A 61 -0.85 -9.58 4.87
C LYS A 61 -2.04 -8.66 5.17
N SER A 62 -2.58 -8.01 4.13
CA SER A 62 -3.80 -7.22 4.26
C SER A 62 -4.88 -8.11 4.87
N GLN A 63 -5.27 -7.83 6.11
CA GLN A 63 -6.37 -8.53 6.76
C GLN A 63 -7.69 -7.94 6.28
N ARG A 64 -7.92 -7.96 4.96
CA ARG A 64 -9.29 -7.86 4.45
C ARG A 64 -10.03 -9.09 4.96
N LYS A 65 -10.59 -8.96 6.16
CA LYS A 65 -11.75 -9.74 6.56
C LYS A 65 -12.77 -9.44 5.47
N ASN A 66 -13.21 -10.47 4.74
CA ASN A 66 -14.39 -10.34 3.90
C ASN A 66 -15.49 -9.80 4.82
N VAL A 67 -15.73 -8.49 4.79
CA VAL A 67 -16.93 -7.91 5.36
C VAL A 67 -18.01 -8.31 4.37
N VAL A 68 -18.49 -9.54 4.53
CA VAL A 68 -19.76 -9.97 3.96
C VAL A 68 -20.75 -8.98 4.57
N LYS A 69 -21.15 -7.97 3.80
CA LYS A 69 -22.34 -7.19 4.13
C LYS A 69 -23.51 -8.16 3.99
N THR A 70 -23.80 -8.89 5.06
CA THR A 70 -25.13 -9.47 5.25
C THR A 70 -26.02 -8.27 5.59
N GLY A 71 -26.38 -7.49 4.58
CA GLY A 71 -27.44 -6.51 4.71
C GLY A 71 -28.71 -7.31 4.92
N ILE A 72 -29.24 -7.26 6.14
CA ILE A 72 -30.62 -7.67 6.42
C ILE A 72 -31.48 -6.86 5.44
N ARG A 73 -32.22 -7.54 4.56
CA ARG A 73 -33.26 -6.90 3.76
C ARG A 73 -34.33 -6.45 4.74
N ASP A 74 -34.48 -5.15 4.93
CA ASP A 74 -35.64 -4.60 5.62
C ASP A 74 -36.87 -4.93 4.75
N LEU A 75 -37.86 -5.60 5.36
CA LEU A 75 -39.13 -6.05 4.77
C LEU A 75 -40.08 -4.88 4.52
#